data_AF-A0A518IAW9-F1
#
_entry.id   AF-A0A518IAW9-F1
#
_cell.length_a   1.000
_cell.length_b   1.000
_cell.length_c   1.000
_cell.angle_alpha   90.00
_cell.angle_beta   90.00
_cell.angle_gamma   90.00
#
_symmetry.space_group_name_H-M   'P 1'
#
loop_
_entity.id
_entity.type
_entity.pdbx_description
1 polymer ?
#
loop_
_entity_poly.entity_id
_entity_poly.type
_entity_poly.pdbx_seq_one_letter_code
_entity_poly.pdbx_strand_id
1 'polypeptide(L)'
;MITIIEEAADRIRRTVSVRRDAAEENHMSTIAHKEELPKGLPFLGNFMLFLGLAILALSLTGTEWLPFNMPRSWYQSPAIWKLLALCLSFGGVAVLKQVSSNEMKHAERNRSIQPKEDWMPDEQGQRFETLFVYSKENCPLCEEAAEILEDYAAYLPPAEFVDIYSDPVLVEQFGTCVPVVTIDGKIRFRGRINEVLLRRLIVASPVTKGTKSGCGCNKQSCGCKRPTTKSESTGCGNNCRCA
;
A
#
# COMPACT_ATOMS: atom_id res chain seq x y z
N MET A 1 17.40 -3.69 39.30
CA MET A 1 16.51 -2.74 38.57
C MET A 1 16.68 -2.88 37.06
N ILE A 2 17.91 -2.94 36.53
CA ILE A 2 18.19 -3.23 35.10
C ILE A 2 17.66 -4.61 34.66
N THR A 3 17.82 -5.65 35.49
CA THR A 3 17.36 -7.03 35.23
C THR A 3 15.83 -7.17 35.13
N ILE A 4 15.05 -6.35 35.84
CA ILE A 4 13.58 -6.40 35.77
C ILE A 4 13.07 -5.82 34.44
N ILE A 5 13.76 -4.81 33.91
CA ILE A 5 13.40 -4.16 32.64
C ILE A 5 13.75 -5.06 31.46
N GLU A 6 14.91 -5.72 31.51
CA GLU A 6 15.35 -6.65 30.46
C GLU A 6 14.44 -7.90 30.40
N GLU A 7 14.02 -8.41 31.56
CA GLU A 7 13.10 -9.55 31.65
C GLU A 7 11.66 -9.21 31.22
N ALA A 8 11.21 -7.97 31.46
CA ALA A 8 9.93 -7.48 30.96
C ALA A 8 9.95 -7.31 29.43
N ALA A 9 11.02 -6.74 28.86
CA ALA A 9 11.18 -6.58 27.42
C ALA A 9 11.23 -7.93 26.68
N ASP A 10 11.91 -8.92 27.27
CA ASP A 10 12.06 -10.24 26.66
C ASP A 10 10.77 -11.09 26.75
N ARG A 11 9.97 -10.89 27.81
CA ARG A 11 8.64 -11.49 27.94
C ARG A 11 7.65 -10.89 26.93
N ILE A 12 7.72 -9.58 26.68
CA ILE A 12 6.92 -8.89 25.66
C ILE A 12 7.30 -9.39 24.26
N ARG A 13 8.59 -9.50 23.95
CA ARG A 13 9.10 -10.01 22.66
C ARG A 13 8.59 -11.42 22.34
N ARG A 14 8.57 -12.31 23.34
CA ARG A 14 8.01 -13.67 23.19
C ARG A 14 6.50 -13.67 22.98
N THR A 15 5.74 -12.83 23.68
CA THR A 15 4.29 -12.73 23.48
C THR A 15 3.90 -12.14 22.11
N VAL A 16 4.70 -11.22 21.58
CA VAL A 16 4.48 -10.62 20.25
C VAL A 16 4.78 -11.63 19.14
N SER A 17 5.84 -12.43 19.27
CA SER A 17 6.17 -13.50 18.29
C SER A 17 5.05 -14.53 18.17
N VAL A 18 4.54 -15.04 19.30
CA VAL A 18 3.51 -16.09 19.30
C VAL A 18 2.17 -15.59 18.74
N ARG A 19 1.82 -14.30 18.92
CA ARG A 19 0.62 -13.71 18.30
C ARG A 19 0.78 -13.49 16.79
N ARG A 20 1.99 -13.22 16.32
CA ARG A 20 2.28 -13.03 14.89
C ARG A 20 1.98 -14.30 14.09
N ASP A 21 2.41 -15.45 14.60
CA ASP A 21 2.18 -16.75 13.95
C ASP A 21 0.68 -17.15 13.95
N ALA A 22 -0.03 -16.88 15.06
CA ALA A 22 -1.46 -17.15 15.15
C ALA A 22 -2.32 -16.18 14.32
N ALA A 23 -1.88 -14.94 14.12
CA ALA A 23 -2.56 -13.97 13.25
C ALA A 23 -2.35 -14.30 11.76
N GLU A 24 -1.15 -14.71 11.37
CA GLU A 24 -0.80 -15.04 9.98
C GLU A 24 -1.62 -16.23 9.44
N GLU A 25 -1.86 -17.26 10.27
CA GLU A 25 -2.67 -18.43 9.88
C GLU A 25 -4.17 -18.09 9.74
N ASN A 26 -4.71 -17.23 10.62
CA ASN A 26 -6.12 -16.79 10.54
C ASN A 26 -6.36 -15.73 9.45
N HIS A 27 -5.35 -14.95 9.08
CA HIS A 27 -5.44 -13.95 8.02
C HIS A 27 -5.39 -14.61 6.63
N MET A 28 -4.63 -15.70 6.47
CA MET A 28 -4.58 -16.47 5.21
C MET A 28 -5.92 -17.16 4.89
N SER A 29 -6.67 -17.61 5.91
CA SER A 29 -7.99 -18.26 5.69
C SER A 29 -9.16 -17.29 5.51
N THR A 30 -9.02 -16.03 5.95
CA THR A 30 -10.13 -15.06 5.93
C THR A 30 -10.13 -14.18 4.67
N ILE A 31 -8.97 -13.99 4.01
CA ILE A 31 -8.87 -13.18 2.78
C ILE A 31 -9.47 -13.89 1.55
N ALA A 32 -9.59 -15.23 1.57
CA ALA A 32 -10.09 -15.99 0.42
C ALA A 32 -11.61 -15.85 0.16
N HIS A 33 -12.36 -15.13 1.00
CA HIS A 33 -13.83 -15.02 0.90
C HIS A 33 -14.36 -13.61 0.60
N LYS A 34 -13.48 -12.65 0.27
CA LYS A 34 -13.95 -11.31 -0.11
C LYS A 34 -14.39 -11.31 -1.56
N GLU A 35 -15.68 -11.62 -1.76
CA GLU A 35 -16.48 -11.52 -2.98
C GLU A 35 -15.70 -10.92 -4.16
N GLU A 36 -15.11 -11.80 -4.97
CA GLU A 36 -14.69 -11.49 -6.33
C GLU A 36 -15.92 -10.91 -7.05
N LEU A 37 -15.99 -9.58 -7.12
CA LEU A 37 -17.00 -8.85 -7.87
C LEU A 37 -16.99 -9.45 -9.28
N PRO A 38 -18.09 -10.07 -9.75
CA PRO A 38 -18.04 -10.89 -10.95
C PRO A 38 -17.57 -10.04 -12.11
N LYS A 39 -16.52 -10.51 -12.80
CA LYS A 39 -15.82 -9.84 -13.91
C LYS A 39 -16.73 -9.42 -15.09
N GLY A 40 -18.03 -9.73 -15.03
CA GLY A 40 -19.07 -9.34 -15.98
C GLY A 40 -19.94 -8.13 -15.59
N LEU A 41 -19.82 -7.57 -14.38
CA LEU A 41 -20.67 -6.44 -13.93
C LEU A 41 -20.57 -5.16 -14.79
N PRO A 42 -19.39 -4.71 -15.29
CA PRO A 42 -19.32 -3.55 -16.19
C PRO A 42 -19.91 -3.85 -17.57
N PHE A 43 -19.76 -5.09 -18.07
CA PHE A 43 -20.38 -5.53 -19.32
C PHE A 43 -21.90 -5.52 -19.22
N LEU A 44 -22.45 -5.99 -18.10
CA LEU A 44 -23.89 -6.01 -17.84
C LEU A 44 -24.47 -4.58 -17.75
N GLY A 45 -23.77 -3.67 -17.06
CA GLY A 45 -24.17 -2.26 -16.97
C GLY A 45 -24.21 -1.56 -18.33
N ASN A 46 -23.20 -1.80 -19.16
CA ASN A 46 -23.13 -1.26 -20.52
C ASN A 46 -24.26 -1.81 -21.41
N PHE A 47 -24.49 -3.11 -21.35
CA PHE A 47 -25.55 -3.77 -22.12
C PHE A 47 -26.95 -3.24 -21.75
N MET A 48 -27.19 -3.03 -20.45
CA MET A 48 -28.47 -2.53 -19.94
C MET A 48 -28.73 -1.07 -20.34
N LEU A 49 -27.68 -0.22 -20.33
CA LEU A 49 -27.77 1.17 -20.79
C LEU A 49 -28.06 1.24 -22.30
N PHE A 50 -27.30 0.51 -23.12
CA PHE A 50 -27.50 0.50 -24.57
C PHE A 50 -28.89 -0.02 -24.96
N LEU A 51 -29.38 -1.07 -24.28
CA LEU A 51 -30.72 -1.59 -24.51
C LEU A 51 -31.80 -0.57 -24.15
N GLY A 52 -31.66 0.12 -23.01
CA GLY A 52 -32.58 1.20 -22.60
C GLY A 52 -32.60 2.37 -23.58
N LEU A 53 -31.44 2.84 -24.02
CA LEU A 53 -31.31 3.94 -24.98
C LEU A 53 -31.86 3.57 -26.36
N ALA A 54 -31.63 2.33 -26.82
CA ALA A 54 -32.15 1.84 -28.10
C ALA A 54 -33.69 1.79 -28.11
N ILE A 55 -34.31 1.30 -27.02
CA ILE A 55 -35.78 1.27 -26.87
C ILE A 55 -36.33 2.71 -26.81
N LEU A 56 -35.66 3.61 -26.08
CA LEU A 56 -36.05 5.02 -26.01
C LEU A 56 -35.97 5.70 -27.38
N ALA A 57 -34.90 5.44 -28.14
CA ALA A 57 -34.69 5.98 -29.48
C ALA A 57 -35.77 5.47 -30.46
N LEU A 58 -36.03 4.16 -30.50
CA LEU A 58 -37.09 3.55 -31.32
C LEU A 58 -38.48 4.11 -30.98
N SER A 59 -38.73 4.44 -29.71
CA SER A 59 -39.98 5.08 -29.30
C SER A 59 -40.12 6.54 -29.79
N LEU A 60 -39.01 7.23 -30.11
CA LEU A 60 -39.00 8.63 -30.54
C LEU A 60 -38.95 8.78 -32.06
N THR A 61 -38.18 7.93 -32.75
CA THR A 61 -37.99 7.99 -34.20
C THR A 61 -39.09 7.28 -34.99
N GLY A 62 -39.94 6.50 -34.31
CA GLY A 62 -40.93 5.65 -34.95
C GLY A 62 -40.32 4.40 -35.58
N THR A 63 -41.18 3.45 -35.95
CA THR A 63 -40.82 2.12 -36.44
C THR A 63 -40.92 1.99 -37.96
N GLU A 64 -41.11 3.10 -38.68
CA GLU A 64 -41.40 3.12 -40.13
C GLU A 64 -40.27 2.56 -41.00
N TRP A 65 -39.04 2.54 -40.48
CA TRP A 65 -37.85 2.06 -41.19
C TRP A 65 -37.53 0.57 -40.92
N LEU A 66 -38.27 -0.11 -40.04
CA LEU A 66 -37.97 -1.48 -39.62
C LEU A 66 -38.59 -2.54 -40.55
N PRO A 67 -37.84 -3.58 -40.96
CA PRO A 67 -38.34 -4.64 -41.85
C PRO A 67 -39.25 -5.67 -41.13
N PHE A 68 -39.57 -5.45 -39.85
CA PHE A 68 -40.37 -6.36 -39.02
C PHE A 68 -41.46 -5.61 -38.23
N ASN A 69 -42.59 -6.28 -37.98
CA ASN A 69 -43.69 -5.71 -37.22
C ASN A 69 -43.43 -5.82 -35.70
N MET A 70 -43.59 -4.70 -35.00
CA MET A 70 -43.51 -4.66 -33.54
C MET A 70 -44.73 -5.34 -32.87
N PRO A 71 -44.56 -5.88 -31.65
CA PRO A 71 -45.67 -6.47 -30.89
C PRO A 71 -46.77 -5.43 -30.63
N ARG A 72 -48.04 -5.88 -30.58
CA ARG A 72 -49.23 -5.03 -30.42
C ARG A 72 -49.16 -4.06 -29.23
N SER A 73 -48.50 -4.46 -28.14
CA SER A 73 -48.31 -3.63 -26.93
C SER A 73 -47.49 -2.37 -27.18
N TRP A 74 -46.69 -2.31 -28.24
CA TRP A 74 -45.89 -1.14 -28.61
C TRP A 74 -46.76 0.07 -28.97
N TYR A 75 -47.88 -0.17 -29.67
CA TYR A 75 -48.81 0.88 -30.11
C TYR A 75 -49.95 1.14 -29.12
N GLN A 76 -50.37 0.11 -28.38
CA GLN A 76 -51.52 0.19 -27.48
C GLN A 76 -51.20 0.96 -26.18
N SER A 77 -49.94 0.93 -25.74
CA SER A 77 -49.50 1.58 -24.50
C SER A 77 -48.06 2.12 -24.59
N PRO A 78 -47.81 3.15 -25.41
CA PRO A 78 -46.47 3.71 -25.63
C PRO A 78 -45.82 4.25 -24.34
N ALA A 79 -46.62 4.61 -23.34
CA ALA A 79 -46.13 5.05 -22.03
C ALA A 79 -45.39 3.94 -21.26
N ILE A 80 -45.83 2.68 -21.37
CA ILE A 80 -45.21 1.55 -20.66
C ILE A 80 -43.79 1.32 -21.14
N TRP A 81 -43.59 1.37 -22.46
CA TRP A 81 -42.27 1.19 -23.08
C TRP A 81 -41.31 2.34 -22.76
N LYS A 82 -41.80 3.59 -22.71
CA LYS A 82 -40.99 4.76 -22.30
C LYS A 82 -40.55 4.67 -20.83
N LEU A 83 -41.45 4.25 -19.93
CA LEU A 83 -41.12 4.06 -18.51
C LEU A 83 -40.10 2.92 -18.31
N LEU A 84 -40.25 1.82 -19.05
CA LEU A 84 -39.29 0.72 -19.03
C LEU A 84 -37.90 1.18 -19.52
N ALA A 85 -37.85 1.94 -20.61
CA ALA A 85 -36.62 2.48 -21.17
C ALA A 85 -35.90 3.45 -20.23
N LEU A 86 -36.66 4.34 -19.56
CA LEU A 86 -36.11 5.23 -18.54
C LEU A 86 -35.59 4.42 -17.35
N CYS A 87 -36.36 3.46 -16.83
CA CYS A 87 -35.96 2.64 -15.70
C CYS A 87 -34.66 1.85 -15.98
N LEU A 88 -34.53 1.24 -17.16
CA LEU A 88 -33.30 0.55 -17.58
C LEU A 88 -32.12 1.51 -17.73
N SER A 89 -32.33 2.69 -18.31
CA SER A 89 -31.26 3.68 -18.53
C SER A 89 -30.77 4.28 -17.21
N PHE A 90 -31.70 4.66 -16.31
CA PHE A 90 -31.36 5.16 -14.98
C PHE A 90 -30.70 4.08 -14.11
N GLY A 91 -31.19 2.84 -14.19
CA GLY A 91 -30.56 1.69 -13.53
C GLY A 91 -29.15 1.43 -14.05
N GLY A 92 -28.95 1.45 -15.37
CA GLY A 92 -27.64 1.29 -16.01
C GLY A 92 -26.65 2.38 -15.61
N VAL A 93 -27.09 3.64 -15.58
CA VAL A 93 -26.26 4.78 -15.13
C VAL A 93 -25.92 4.67 -13.65
N ALA A 94 -26.85 4.24 -12.79
CA ALA A 94 -26.60 4.07 -11.36
C ALA A 94 -25.56 2.96 -11.11
N VAL A 95 -25.68 1.82 -11.81
CA VAL A 95 -24.73 0.69 -11.72
C VAL A 95 -23.36 1.09 -12.27
N LEU A 96 -23.29 1.75 -13.43
CA LEU A 96 -22.01 2.22 -13.98
C LEU A 96 -21.37 3.31 -13.12
N LYS A 97 -22.15 4.19 -12.50
CA LYS A 97 -21.62 5.15 -11.51
C LYS A 97 -21.03 4.44 -10.30
N GLN A 98 -21.71 3.41 -9.78
CA GLN A 98 -21.23 2.61 -8.65
C GLN A 98 -19.94 1.86 -9.01
N VAL A 99 -19.89 1.25 -10.20
CA VAL A 99 -18.69 0.60 -10.73
C VAL A 99 -17.56 1.61 -10.92
N SER A 100 -17.79 2.75 -11.58
CA SER A 100 -16.75 3.77 -11.80
C SER A 100 -16.17 4.35 -10.50
N SER A 101 -16.99 4.53 -9.48
CA SER A 101 -16.56 5.00 -8.16
C SER A 101 -15.68 3.96 -7.46
N ASN A 102 -16.03 2.68 -7.60
CA ASN A 102 -15.24 1.58 -7.07
C ASN A 102 -13.93 1.41 -7.85
N GLU A 103 -13.98 1.42 -9.18
CA GLU A 103 -12.83 1.38 -10.07
C GLU A 103 -11.88 2.55 -9.80
N MET A 104 -12.38 3.77 -9.56
CA MET A 104 -11.53 4.91 -9.21
C MET A 104 -10.87 4.75 -7.84
N LYS A 105 -11.57 4.26 -6.82
CA LYS A 105 -10.95 3.97 -5.51
C LYS A 105 -9.88 2.88 -5.62
N HIS A 106 -10.10 1.86 -6.45
CA HIS A 106 -9.10 0.84 -6.71
C HIS A 106 -7.95 1.37 -7.55
N ALA A 107 -8.20 2.13 -8.60
CA ALA A 107 -7.18 2.74 -9.46
C ALA A 107 -6.38 3.81 -8.73
N GLU A 108 -6.95 4.54 -7.77
CA GLU A 108 -6.23 5.50 -6.94
C GLU A 108 -5.35 4.79 -5.90
N ARG A 109 -5.88 3.74 -5.25
CA ARG A 109 -5.07 2.80 -4.45
C ARG A 109 -3.94 2.18 -5.27
N ASN A 110 -4.21 1.79 -6.51
CA ASN A 110 -3.24 1.16 -7.41
C ASN A 110 -2.33 2.18 -8.13
N ARG A 111 -2.66 3.48 -8.12
CA ARG A 111 -1.82 4.57 -8.63
C ARG A 111 -0.77 4.99 -7.59
N SER A 112 -1.09 4.90 -6.30
CA SER A 112 -0.05 4.92 -5.26
C SER A 112 0.87 3.70 -5.37
N ILE A 113 0.33 2.54 -5.76
CA ILE A 113 1.06 1.30 -6.06
C ILE A 113 1.45 1.26 -7.55
N GLN A 114 2.03 2.33 -8.10
CA GLN A 114 2.86 2.16 -9.29
C GLN A 114 4.21 1.59 -8.83
N PRO A 115 4.65 0.43 -9.36
CA PRO A 115 5.78 -0.33 -8.85
C PRO A 115 7.08 0.47 -8.87
N LYS A 116 7.59 0.77 -7.68
CA LYS A 116 8.90 0.36 -7.08
C LYS A 116 10.18 0.26 -7.95
N GLU A 117 10.16 0.39 -9.27
CA GLU A 117 11.32 0.04 -10.11
C GLU A 117 12.30 1.18 -10.38
N ASP A 118 11.91 2.44 -10.17
CA ASP A 118 12.77 3.60 -10.53
C ASP A 118 13.19 4.46 -9.33
N TRP A 119 12.87 4.03 -8.10
CA TRP A 119 13.28 4.75 -6.89
C TRP A 119 14.28 3.95 -6.07
N MET A 120 15.56 4.26 -6.30
CA MET A 120 16.68 3.87 -5.44
C MET A 120 17.51 5.12 -5.10
N PRO A 121 17.78 5.41 -3.83
CA PRO A 121 18.78 6.41 -3.47
C PRO A 121 20.18 5.92 -3.88
N ASP A 122 21.02 6.86 -4.35
CA ASP A 122 22.39 6.61 -4.83
C ASP A 122 23.29 5.94 -3.76
N GLU A 123 23.01 6.23 -2.48
CA GLU A 123 23.70 5.63 -1.34
C GLU A 123 22.78 4.68 -0.56
N GLN A 124 23.11 3.39 -0.55
CA GLN A 124 22.46 2.35 0.25
C GLN A 124 22.91 2.43 1.72
N GLY A 125 21.98 2.23 2.65
CA GLY A 125 22.28 2.17 4.08
C GLY A 125 21.16 2.71 4.96
N GLN A 126 21.18 2.29 6.23
CA GLN A 126 20.23 2.76 7.25
C GLN A 126 20.48 4.24 7.56
N ARG A 127 19.43 5.06 7.45
CA ARG A 127 19.51 6.54 7.60
C ARG A 127 18.90 7.09 8.89
N PHE A 128 18.27 6.21 9.67
CA PHE A 128 17.52 6.57 10.87
C PHE A 128 17.85 5.58 11.99
N GLU A 129 17.83 6.07 13.23
CA GLU A 129 18.18 5.27 14.41
C GLU A 129 16.94 4.59 14.99
N THR A 130 15.82 5.31 15.04
CA THR A 130 14.59 4.84 15.69
C THR A 130 13.35 5.09 14.83
N LEU A 131 12.43 4.12 14.83
CA LEU A 131 11.13 4.19 14.17
C LEU A 131 10.07 3.65 15.12
N PHE A 132 9.20 4.52 15.63
CA PHE A 132 8.04 4.10 16.41
C PHE A 132 6.75 4.39 15.66
N VAL A 133 5.83 3.42 15.70
CA VAL A 133 4.49 3.52 15.14
C VAL A 133 3.51 3.39 16.30
N TYR A 134 2.87 4.50 16.65
CA TYR A 134 1.76 4.46 17.59
C TYR A 134 0.54 3.92 16.86
N SER A 135 0.04 2.77 17.32
CA SER A 135 -1.08 2.04 16.74
C SER A 135 -2.18 1.81 17.77
N LYS A 136 -3.29 1.23 17.33
CA LYS A 136 -4.35 0.74 18.19
C LYS A 136 -4.92 -0.56 17.64
N GLU A 137 -5.51 -1.36 18.50
CA GLU A 137 -6.20 -2.60 18.12
C GLU A 137 -7.32 -2.35 17.08
N ASN A 138 -7.49 -3.30 16.16
CA ASN A 138 -8.49 -3.27 15.08
C ASN A 138 -8.48 -1.97 14.25
N CYS A 139 -7.31 -1.55 13.77
CA CYS A 139 -7.16 -0.34 12.96
C CYS A 139 -6.63 -0.65 11.55
N PRO A 140 -7.48 -0.60 10.51
CA PRO A 140 -7.05 -0.91 9.14
C PRO A 140 -6.02 0.10 8.59
N LEU A 141 -5.99 1.32 9.12
CA LEU A 141 -4.96 2.31 8.76
C LEU A 141 -3.59 1.97 9.37
N CYS A 142 -3.56 1.29 10.52
CA CYS A 142 -2.30 0.83 11.13
C CYS A 142 -1.69 -0.33 10.34
N GLU A 143 -2.53 -1.24 9.85
CA GLU A 143 -2.14 -2.33 8.94
C GLU A 143 -1.57 -1.76 7.63
N GLU A 144 -2.29 -0.81 7.00
CA GLU A 144 -1.80 -0.09 5.80
C GLU A 144 -0.45 0.61 6.05
N ALA A 145 -0.26 1.21 7.23
CA ALA A 145 1.01 1.82 7.60
C ALA A 145 2.14 0.79 7.80
N ALA A 146 1.84 -0.39 8.35
CA ALA A 146 2.82 -1.44 8.56
C ALA A 146 3.34 -2.00 7.23
N GLU A 147 2.44 -2.30 6.29
CA GLU A 147 2.77 -2.78 4.95
C GLU A 147 3.70 -1.79 4.22
N ILE A 148 3.36 -0.49 4.25
CA ILE A 148 4.19 0.54 3.63
C ILE A 148 5.58 0.59 4.29
N LEU A 149 5.68 0.57 5.62
CA LEU A 149 6.99 0.66 6.28
C LEU A 149 7.87 -0.57 6.00
N GLU A 150 7.28 -1.76 5.90
CA GLU A 150 7.96 -3.00 5.54
C GLU A 150 8.53 -2.94 4.12
N ASP A 151 7.80 -2.34 3.17
CA ASP A 151 8.26 -2.13 1.81
C ASP A 151 9.56 -1.31 1.71
N TYR A 152 9.83 -0.45 2.69
CA TYR A 152 11.01 0.41 2.80
C TYR A 152 11.98 -0.03 3.91
N ALA A 153 11.86 -1.24 4.45
CA ALA A 153 12.69 -1.76 5.54
C ALA A 153 14.20 -1.79 5.22
N ALA A 154 14.59 -1.77 3.94
CA ALA A 154 16.00 -1.66 3.55
C ALA A 154 16.65 -0.30 3.90
N TYR A 155 15.84 0.75 4.08
CA TYR A 155 16.30 2.12 4.34
C TYR A 155 15.92 2.62 5.74
N LEU A 156 14.99 1.95 6.40
CA LEU A 156 14.43 2.30 7.70
C LEU A 156 14.87 1.29 8.77
N PRO A 157 15.03 1.71 10.04
CA PRO A 157 15.15 0.78 11.16
C PRO A 157 13.89 -0.09 11.29
N PRO A 158 13.97 -1.22 12.02
CA PRO A 158 12.80 -2.00 12.40
C PRO A 158 11.73 -1.12 13.07
N ALA A 159 10.48 -1.25 12.61
CA ALA A 159 9.36 -0.49 13.18
C ALA A 159 8.95 -1.07 14.54
N GLU A 160 8.95 -0.22 15.57
CA GLU A 160 8.44 -0.56 16.90
C GLU A 160 7.00 -0.08 17.05
N PHE A 161 6.06 -1.03 17.15
CA PHE A 161 4.64 -0.73 17.32
C PHE A 161 4.31 -0.55 18.80
N VAL A 162 3.71 0.60 19.13
CA VAL A 162 3.32 0.97 20.50
C VAL A 162 1.81 1.19 20.53
N ASP A 163 1.10 0.41 21.34
CA ASP A 163 -0.33 0.62 21.56
C ASP A 163 -0.57 1.90 22.36
N ILE A 164 -1.36 2.83 21.80
CA ILE A 164 -1.70 4.08 22.48
C ILE A 164 -2.48 3.85 23.78
N TYR A 165 -3.20 2.73 23.93
CA TYR A 165 -3.96 2.44 25.14
C TYR A 165 -3.07 2.01 26.32
N SER A 166 -1.77 1.81 26.11
CA SER A 166 -0.81 1.50 27.18
C SER A 166 -0.55 2.68 28.14
N ASP A 167 -0.74 3.92 27.69
CA ASP A 167 -0.51 5.13 28.48
C ASP A 167 -1.63 6.16 28.23
N PRO A 168 -2.36 6.63 29.27
CA PRO A 168 -3.39 7.65 29.12
C PRO A 168 -2.89 8.94 28.45
N VAL A 169 -1.61 9.29 28.59
CA VAL A 169 -1.01 10.48 27.96
C VAL A 169 -0.95 10.31 26.43
N LEU A 170 -0.67 9.11 25.93
CA LEU A 170 -0.64 8.82 24.50
C LEU A 170 -2.05 8.83 23.90
N VAL A 171 -3.06 8.37 24.66
CA VAL A 171 -4.47 8.44 24.24
C VAL A 171 -4.91 9.90 24.07
N GLU A 172 -4.57 10.78 25.00
CA GLU A 172 -4.91 12.20 24.92
C GLU A 172 -4.24 12.87 23.71
N GLN A 173 -2.97 12.53 23.43
CA GLN A 173 -2.22 13.14 22.33
C GLN A 173 -2.58 12.59 20.94
N PHE A 174 -2.82 11.28 20.82
CA PHE A 174 -2.91 10.60 19.53
C PHE A 174 -4.23 9.87 19.28
N GLY A 175 -5.16 9.83 20.25
CA GLY A 175 -6.38 9.03 20.17
C GLY A 175 -7.26 9.28 18.93
N THR A 176 -7.18 10.46 18.31
CA THR A 176 -7.93 10.81 17.09
C THR A 176 -7.15 10.64 15.79
N CYS A 177 -5.83 10.43 15.84
CA CYS A 177 -4.93 10.57 14.69
C CYS A 177 -4.01 9.34 14.46
N VAL A 178 -4.43 8.16 14.92
CA VAL A 178 -3.67 6.90 14.75
C VAL A 178 -3.81 6.36 13.31
N PRO A 179 -2.75 5.85 12.67
CA PRO A 179 -1.39 5.66 13.19
C PRO A 179 -0.55 6.94 13.18
N VAL A 180 0.36 7.05 14.15
CA VAL A 180 1.35 8.14 14.21
C VAL A 180 2.74 7.55 14.09
N VAL A 181 3.48 7.96 13.06
CA VAL A 181 4.85 7.48 12.81
C VAL A 181 5.85 8.52 13.27
N THR A 182 6.76 8.10 14.14
CA THR A 182 7.87 8.91 14.61
C THR A 182 9.20 8.31 14.15
N ILE A 183 10.08 9.17 13.64
CA ILE A 183 11.41 8.81 13.15
C ILE A 183 12.41 9.73 13.83
N ASP A 184 13.38 9.14 14.53
CA ASP A 184 14.35 9.84 15.39
C ASP A 184 13.66 10.78 16.40
N GLY A 185 12.60 10.27 17.04
CA GLY A 185 11.82 11.01 18.03
C GLY A 185 10.96 12.17 17.48
N LYS A 186 10.89 12.36 16.15
CA LYS A 186 10.06 13.39 15.50
C LYS A 186 8.88 12.76 14.78
N ILE A 187 7.68 13.29 14.99
CA ILE A 187 6.48 12.88 14.26
C ILE A 187 6.62 13.29 12.78
N ARG A 188 6.63 12.30 11.88
CA ARG A 188 6.73 12.51 10.42
C ARG A 188 5.39 12.33 9.72
N PHE A 189 4.57 11.39 10.21
CA PHE A 189 3.28 11.06 9.62
C PHE A 189 2.21 10.92 10.70
N ARG A 190 0.98 11.32 10.37
CA ARG A 190 -0.23 11.13 11.16
C ARG A 190 -1.33 10.61 10.24
N GLY A 191 -2.05 9.57 10.66
CA GLY A 191 -3.04 8.91 9.82
C GLY A 191 -2.37 8.15 8.67
N ARG A 192 -2.51 8.63 7.43
CA ARG A 192 -1.98 7.94 6.24
C ARG A 192 -0.53 8.30 5.94
N ILE A 193 0.28 7.29 5.63
CA ILE A 193 1.65 7.49 5.16
C ILE A 193 1.60 7.86 3.67
N ASN A 194 2.18 9.00 3.31
CA ASN A 194 2.38 9.35 1.92
C ASN A 194 3.77 8.88 1.48
N GLU A 195 3.82 7.84 0.66
CA GLU A 195 5.06 7.25 0.16
C GLU A 195 5.98 8.25 -0.56
N VAL A 196 5.43 9.24 -1.28
CA VAL A 196 6.25 10.26 -1.96
C VAL A 196 7.01 11.10 -0.94
N LEU A 197 6.37 11.44 0.18
CA LEU A 197 7.02 12.16 1.27
C LEU A 197 8.01 11.27 2.03
N LEU A 198 7.68 9.99 2.24
CA LEU A 198 8.59 9.02 2.86
C LEU A 198 9.87 8.86 2.03
N ARG A 199 9.73 8.71 0.72
CA ARG A 199 10.85 8.64 -0.23
C ARG A 199 11.73 9.89 -0.17
N ARG A 200 11.12 11.08 -0.24
CA ARG A 200 11.88 12.35 -0.11
C ARG A 200 12.62 12.46 1.22
N LEU A 201 11.99 12.00 2.30
CA LEU A 201 12.57 11.98 3.63
C LEU A 201 13.78 11.04 3.71
N ILE A 202 13.71 9.85 3.08
CA ILE A 202 14.85 8.93 2.98
C ILE A 202 15.99 9.56 2.16
N VAL A 203 15.71 10.15 1.00
CA VAL A 203 16.76 10.80 0.16
C VAL A 203 17.42 11.98 0.88
N ALA A 204 16.65 12.78 1.60
CA ALA A 204 17.14 13.99 2.27
C ALA A 204 17.97 13.69 3.53
N SER A 205 17.75 12.55 4.19
CA SER A 205 18.51 12.18 5.38
C SER A 205 19.91 11.72 5.01
N PRO A 206 20.98 12.15 5.70
CA PRO A 206 22.30 11.57 5.49
C PRO A 206 22.33 10.10 5.92
N VAL A 207 23.17 9.27 5.30
CA VAL A 207 23.37 7.90 5.77
C VAL A 207 24.00 7.95 7.15
N THR A 208 23.35 7.32 8.13
CA THR A 208 23.91 7.16 9.47
C THR A 208 25.11 6.25 9.30
N LYS A 209 26.32 6.80 9.42
CA LYS A 209 27.54 5.99 9.44
C LYS A 209 27.45 5.10 10.66
N GLY A 210 26.97 3.87 10.47
CA GLY A 210 27.02 2.82 11.47
C GLY A 210 28.42 2.82 12.07
N THR A 211 28.46 2.77 13.40
CA THR A 211 29.65 2.69 14.23
C THR A 211 30.75 1.93 13.49
N LYS A 212 31.82 2.64 13.14
CA LYS A 212 33.05 2.00 12.65
C LYS A 212 33.49 0.99 13.72
N SER A 213 33.24 -0.30 13.51
CA SER A 213 34.25 -1.27 13.92
C SER A 213 35.46 -1.00 13.02
N GLY A 214 36.62 -0.75 13.64
CA GLY A 214 37.84 -0.28 12.98
C GLY A 214 38.17 -1.10 11.73
N CYS A 215 38.62 -0.49 10.65
CA CYS A 215 39.96 0.06 10.62
C CYS A 215 39.98 1.49 10.03
N GLY A 216 40.65 2.40 10.72
CA GLY A 216 40.94 3.72 10.20
C GLY A 216 42.03 3.66 9.15
N CYS A 217 41.77 4.23 7.97
CA CYS A 217 42.84 4.79 7.15
C CYS A 217 42.79 6.32 7.33
N ASN A 218 43.71 6.84 8.12
CA ASN A 218 43.90 8.28 8.30
C ASN A 218 44.93 8.80 7.27
N LYS A 219 44.48 9.82 6.52
CA LYS A 219 45.24 10.84 5.78
C LYS A 219 46.39 10.35 4.89
N GLN A 220 46.05 10.09 3.63
CA GLN A 220 46.54 10.80 2.43
C GLN A 220 46.28 9.91 1.21
N SER A 221 45.47 10.41 0.28
CA SER A 221 45.25 9.90 -1.09
C SER A 221 45.30 8.38 -1.30
N CYS A 222 44.13 7.75 -1.45
CA CYS A 222 44.05 6.47 -2.18
C CYS A 222 43.35 6.68 -3.53
N GLY A 223 43.97 7.53 -4.35
CA GLY A 223 43.94 7.35 -5.80
C GLY A 223 45.22 6.62 -6.17
N CYS A 224 45.20 5.28 -6.19
CA CYS A 224 46.35 4.52 -6.65
C CYS A 224 46.08 4.05 -8.07
N LYS A 225 46.62 4.85 -9.00
CA LYS A 225 46.93 4.43 -10.34
C LYS A 225 47.63 3.06 -10.33
N ARG A 226 47.30 2.29 -11.37
CA ARG A 226 47.95 1.06 -11.82
C ARG A 226 49.49 1.15 -11.65
N PRO A 227 50.13 0.30 -10.81
CA PRO A 227 51.59 0.23 -10.78
C PRO A 227 52.06 -0.62 -11.95
N THR A 228 52.83 0.01 -12.83
CA THR A 228 53.70 -0.69 -13.76
C THR A 228 54.90 -1.26 -12.99
N THR A 229 55.23 -2.51 -13.33
CA THR A 229 56.52 -3.19 -13.20
C THR A 229 57.02 -3.66 -11.83
N LYS A 230 57.02 -5.00 -11.72
CA LYS A 230 57.94 -5.94 -11.05
C LYS A 230 58.10 -5.90 -9.52
N SER A 231 57.58 -6.97 -8.90
CA SER A 231 58.22 -7.89 -7.92
C SER A 231 57.13 -8.36 -6.96
N GLU A 232 56.49 -9.48 -7.26
CA GLU A 232 56.81 -10.80 -6.71
C GLU A 232 55.94 -11.07 -5.46
N SER A 233 55.00 -11.98 -5.70
CA SER A 233 53.95 -12.42 -4.79
C SER A 233 54.53 -13.24 -3.64
N THR A 234 54.15 -12.89 -2.42
CA THR A 234 54.18 -13.86 -1.31
C THR A 234 52.86 -13.84 -0.56
N GLY A 235 51.99 -14.76 -0.97
CA GLY A 235 51.05 -15.49 -0.10
C GLY A 235 49.96 -14.69 0.62
N CYS A 236 48.82 -14.51 -0.05
CA CYS A 236 47.55 -14.49 0.67
C CYS A 236 47.28 -15.91 1.18
N GLY A 237 47.16 -16.09 2.50
CA GLY A 237 46.71 -17.34 3.10
C GLY A 237 45.31 -17.67 2.59
N ASN A 238 45.21 -18.78 1.86
CA ASN A 238 44.02 -19.23 1.16
C ASN A 238 42.86 -19.55 2.11
N ASN A 239 41.89 -18.64 2.24
CA ASN A 239 40.45 -18.95 2.10
C ASN A 239 39.62 -17.67 2.26
N CYS A 240 39.46 -16.90 1.19
CA CYS A 240 38.31 -16.04 1.05
C CYS A 240 37.40 -16.69 0.01
N ARG A 241 36.41 -17.46 0.48
CA ARG A 241 35.24 -17.78 -0.34
C ARG A 241 34.27 -16.62 -0.18
N CYS A 242 34.03 -15.90 -1.27
CA CYS A 242 32.81 -15.12 -1.43
C CYS A 242 31.65 -16.12 -1.51
N ALA A 243 30.64 -15.94 -0.65
CA ALA A 243 29.32 -16.52 -0.86
C ALA A 243 28.56 -15.63 -1.85
#